data_AF-A0A1A2ULP9-F1
#
_entry.id   AF-A0A1A2ULP9-F1
#
_cell.length_a   1.000
_cell.length_b   1.000
_cell.length_c   1.000
_cell.angle_alpha   90.00
_cell.angle_beta   90.00
_cell.angle_gamma   90.00
#
_symmetry.space_group_name_H-M   'P 1'
#
loop_
_entity.id
_entity.type
_entity.pdbx_description
1 polymer ?
#
loop_
_entity_poly.entity_id
_entity_poly.type
_entity_poly.pdbx_seq_one_letter_code
_entity_poly.pdbx_strand_id
1 'polypeptide(L)'
;MSSSPRSRGASTARGGERVLVGADAPAVRRVSVLMLLCVLVWLGVLVAREYLGYERVAPGRFGWSVALLGATALIARGIFLGRPVTTAHAVYAAAAVVAGLAAHFVSWTVLGNVLIAGSGLALMLPTTARAQPELLGRVWGLIDVTRGDPLAPFAMQSSKSYHFNAEGTAAIAYRTRLGFAVVSGDPIGDVTQFEALAADFVRMCRGRGWQIIVLAAGERHLRLWGRDTVGQPMLAVPIGRDVVVDVRHFTLRGRRFRNLRQAVQRTRNCGVTTEIVDEQRLSGAMLAELTEVLYAAHRAARTDRGFCMNLDGALQGRFPGVMLAVARDTGGRAVAFHRYLTAGGGSEISLDVPFRRPDAPNGVDERLTVDMIAHAEKAGGERLSLAFAAFPEIFEAARPGPLQRAALRLIHLLDPLIRLESLYRYLRKFHALSQRRYVVLCAHHIPAALMVLLSLEFVPRPRRMR
;
A
#
# COMPACT_ATOMS: atom_id res chain seq x y z
N MET A 1 -21.22 -23.22 41.75
CA MET A 1 -20.15 -22.33 42.25
C MET A 1 -18.82 -22.94 41.80
N SER A 2 -18.37 -22.76 40.56
CA SER A 2 -17.65 -21.60 39.98
C SER A 2 -16.31 -21.31 40.66
N SER A 3 -15.23 -21.89 40.13
CA SER A 3 -13.89 -21.31 40.18
C SER A 3 -13.08 -21.77 38.96
N SER A 4 -12.97 -20.87 37.99
CA SER A 4 -12.24 -21.02 36.73
C SER A 4 -10.75 -20.68 36.94
N PRO A 5 -9.78 -21.39 36.34
CA PRO A 5 -8.38 -20.95 36.35
C PRO A 5 -8.14 -19.96 35.21
N ARG A 6 -7.68 -18.75 35.57
CA ARG A 6 -7.22 -17.73 34.62
C ARG A 6 -5.94 -18.21 33.92
N SER A 7 -6.03 -18.58 32.66
CA SER A 7 -4.87 -18.76 31.78
C SER A 7 -4.27 -17.39 31.42
N ARG A 8 -3.09 -17.08 31.98
CA ARG A 8 -2.26 -15.95 31.54
C ARG A 8 -1.58 -16.31 30.22
N GLY A 9 -2.14 -15.87 29.10
CA GLY A 9 -1.47 -15.87 27.80
C GLY A 9 -0.36 -14.81 27.80
N ALA A 10 0.89 -15.24 27.90
CA ALA A 10 2.06 -14.38 27.77
C ALA A 10 2.26 -14.01 26.29
N SER A 11 1.93 -12.77 25.91
CA SER A 11 2.36 -12.22 24.62
C SER A 11 3.86 -11.90 24.72
N THR A 12 4.68 -12.71 24.08
CA THR A 12 6.12 -12.45 23.93
C THR A 12 6.36 -11.27 22.99
N ALA A 13 6.32 -10.05 23.52
CA ALA A 13 6.83 -8.86 22.84
C ALA A 13 8.36 -8.82 22.97
N ARG A 14 9.09 -9.43 22.02
CA ARG A 14 10.54 -9.28 21.92
C ARG A 14 10.89 -8.05 21.07
N GLY A 15 11.55 -7.08 21.71
CA GLY A 15 12.07 -5.85 21.12
C GLY A 15 11.20 -4.60 21.33
N GLY A 16 10.60 -4.43 22.51
CA GLY A 16 9.65 -3.36 22.79
C GLY A 16 10.30 -2.02 23.13
N GLU A 17 10.06 -1.00 22.31
CA GLU A 17 10.13 0.39 22.77
C GLU A 17 9.15 0.55 23.94
N ARG A 18 9.65 1.02 25.09
CA ARG A 18 8.78 1.28 26.25
C ARG A 18 7.93 2.51 25.96
N VAL A 19 6.61 2.33 25.98
CA VAL A 19 5.64 3.42 25.89
C VAL A 19 5.60 4.12 27.25
N LEU A 20 5.86 5.42 27.26
CA LEU A 20 5.89 6.24 28.48
C LEU A 20 4.51 6.79 28.84
N VAL A 21 3.67 7.10 27.85
CA VAL A 21 2.30 7.63 28.03
C VAL A 21 1.38 7.07 26.93
N GLY A 22 0.26 6.45 27.32
CA GLY A 22 -0.83 6.07 26.41
C GLY A 22 -1.92 7.14 26.39
N ALA A 23 -2.34 7.60 25.21
CA ALA A 23 -3.22 8.75 25.04
C ALA A 23 -4.70 8.38 24.75
N ASP A 24 -5.21 7.32 25.41
CA ASP A 24 -6.58 6.83 25.19
C ASP A 24 -7.55 7.34 26.26
N ALA A 25 -7.83 8.64 26.26
CA ALA A 25 -8.97 9.20 26.99
C ALA A 25 -9.66 10.33 26.22
N PRO A 26 -11.00 10.31 26.07
CA PRO A 26 -11.75 11.39 25.41
C PRO A 26 -11.61 12.73 26.14
N ALA A 27 -11.33 12.71 27.44
CA ALA A 27 -11.00 13.90 28.22
C ALA A 27 -9.67 14.53 27.75
N VAL A 28 -8.66 13.71 27.47
CA VAL A 28 -7.34 14.16 27.01
C VAL A 28 -7.44 14.86 25.66
N ARG A 29 -8.28 14.36 24.74
CA ARG A 29 -8.51 15.02 23.43
C ARG A 29 -9.19 16.39 23.56
N ARG A 30 -10.16 16.53 24.47
CA ARG A 30 -10.80 17.84 24.74
C ARG A 30 -9.80 18.85 25.30
N VAL A 31 -8.94 18.40 26.22
CA VAL A 31 -7.83 19.22 26.76
C VAL A 31 -6.88 19.65 25.64
N SER A 32 -6.53 18.77 24.70
CA SER A 32 -5.70 19.14 23.55
C SER A 32 -6.35 20.17 22.63
N VAL A 33 -7.66 20.08 22.38
CA VAL A 33 -8.40 21.08 21.59
C VAL A 33 -8.37 22.44 22.29
N LEU A 34 -8.63 22.47 23.60
CA LEU A 34 -8.54 23.69 24.40
C LEU A 34 -7.12 24.29 24.35
N MET A 35 -6.10 23.45 24.51
CA MET A 35 -4.69 23.86 24.42
C MET A 35 -4.35 24.47 23.05
N LEU A 36 -4.84 23.87 21.95
CA LEU A 36 -4.67 24.42 20.60
C LEU A 36 -5.37 25.77 20.43
N LEU A 37 -6.60 25.92 20.95
CA LEU A 37 -7.33 27.19 20.93
C LEU A 37 -6.59 28.26 21.74
N CYS A 38 -6.07 27.93 22.93
CA CYS A 38 -5.26 28.83 23.73
C CYS A 38 -3.98 29.26 22.98
N VAL A 39 -3.31 28.33 22.30
CA VAL A 39 -2.13 28.65 21.48
C VAL A 39 -2.49 29.60 20.34
N LEU A 40 -3.61 29.39 19.64
CA LEU A 40 -4.06 30.28 18.56
C LEU A 40 -4.39 31.68 19.08
N VAL A 41 -5.09 31.79 20.21
CA VAL A 41 -5.39 33.09 20.85
C VAL A 41 -4.10 33.81 21.25
N TRP A 42 -3.16 33.11 21.88
CA TRP A 42 -1.88 33.69 22.27
C TRP A 42 -1.04 34.14 21.08
N LEU A 43 -1.04 33.37 19.99
CA LEU A 43 -0.35 33.75 18.75
C LEU A 43 -0.98 34.99 18.12
N GLY A 44 -2.32 35.10 18.14
CA GLY A 44 -3.03 36.30 17.71
C GLY A 44 -2.68 37.54 18.55
N VAL A 45 -2.59 37.38 19.88
CA VAL A 45 -2.15 38.46 20.79
C VAL A 45 -0.71 38.88 20.50
N LEU A 46 0.20 37.94 20.26
CA LEU A 46 1.60 38.24 19.92
C LEU A 46 1.72 39.02 18.62
N VAL A 47 1.02 38.58 17.56
CA VAL A 47 1.00 39.27 16.26
C VAL A 47 0.40 40.68 16.40
N ALA A 48 -0.66 40.84 17.18
CA ALA A 48 -1.26 42.14 17.44
C ALA A 48 -0.30 43.07 18.19
N ARG A 49 0.44 42.58 19.20
CA ARG A 49 1.42 43.38 19.95
C ARG A 49 2.61 43.80 19.10
N GLU A 50 3.06 42.95 18.18
CA GLU A 50 4.10 43.28 17.20
C GLU A 50 3.62 44.36 16.23
N TYR A 51 2.42 44.20 15.67
CA TYR A 51 1.80 45.18 14.78
C TYR A 51 1.59 46.55 15.46
N LEU A 52 1.20 46.54 16.74
CA LEU A 52 1.01 47.74 17.58
C LEU A 52 2.33 48.35 18.10
N GLY A 53 3.50 47.78 17.75
CA GLY A 53 4.81 48.34 18.07
C GLY A 53 5.26 48.21 19.54
N TYR A 54 4.61 47.35 20.34
CA TYR A 54 4.95 47.15 21.76
C TYR A 54 6.26 46.38 21.99
N GLU A 55 6.82 45.71 20.97
CA GLU A 55 8.03 44.87 21.06
C GLU A 55 9.37 45.66 20.99
N ARG A 56 9.34 47.00 20.84
CA ARG A 56 10.58 47.82 20.79
C ARG A 56 11.46 47.73 22.05
N VAL A 57 10.96 47.14 23.14
CA VAL A 57 11.61 47.09 24.46
C VAL A 57 12.45 45.82 24.69
N ALA A 58 12.31 44.75 23.88
CA ALA A 58 13.09 43.52 24.08
C ALA A 58 13.26 42.67 22.79
N PRO A 59 14.21 42.99 21.90
CA PRO A 59 14.44 42.23 20.67
C PRO A 59 14.80 40.76 20.98
N GLY A 60 13.98 39.82 20.48
CA GLY A 60 14.23 38.37 20.56
C GLY A 60 13.20 37.54 21.33
N ARG A 61 12.31 38.14 22.13
CA ARG A 61 11.27 37.40 22.90
C ARG A 61 10.13 36.88 22.03
N PHE A 62 9.82 37.57 20.93
CA PHE A 62 8.81 37.14 19.96
C PHE A 62 9.13 35.75 19.38
N GLY A 63 10.35 35.55 18.85
CA GLY A 63 10.76 34.29 18.22
C GLY A 63 10.72 33.09 19.18
N TRP A 64 11.17 33.29 20.42
CA TRP A 64 11.08 32.27 21.48
C TRP A 64 9.63 31.91 21.82
N SER A 65 8.76 32.91 21.95
CA SER A 65 7.35 32.69 22.26
C SER A 65 6.66 31.91 21.14
N VAL A 66 6.95 32.25 19.87
CA VAL A 66 6.46 31.51 18.70
C VAL A 66 7.00 30.08 18.68
N ALA A 67 8.28 29.86 19.03
CA ALA A 67 8.86 28.53 19.08
C ALA A 67 8.20 27.63 20.13
N LEU A 68 7.98 28.15 21.35
CA LEU A 68 7.30 27.42 22.42
C LEU A 68 5.84 27.13 22.06
N LEU A 69 5.12 28.10 21.48
CA LEU A 69 3.75 27.90 21.00
C LEU A 69 3.70 26.85 19.88
N GLY A 70 4.67 26.87 18.98
CA GLY A 70 4.82 25.86 17.93
C GLY A 70 5.02 24.45 18.49
N ALA A 71 5.95 24.28 19.44
CA ALA A 71 6.17 23.01 20.13
C ALA A 71 4.90 22.54 20.86
N THR A 72 4.25 23.46 21.58
CA THR A 72 3.00 23.22 22.32
C THR A 72 1.87 22.76 21.39
N ALA A 73 1.71 23.41 20.23
CA ALA A 73 0.73 23.03 19.23
C ALA A 73 1.01 21.65 18.63
N LEU A 74 2.27 21.34 18.34
CA LEU A 74 2.67 20.03 17.81
C LEU A 74 2.45 18.91 18.83
N ILE A 75 2.75 19.17 20.10
CA ILE A 75 2.49 18.28 21.23
C ILE A 75 0.98 18.05 21.37
N ALA A 76 0.19 19.12 21.45
CA ALA A 76 -1.26 19.04 21.58
C ALA A 76 -1.89 18.27 20.40
N ARG A 77 -1.42 18.51 19.16
CA ARG A 77 -1.84 17.76 17.98
C ARG A 77 -1.47 16.27 18.08
N GLY A 78 -0.28 15.93 18.55
CA GLY A 78 0.14 14.54 18.74
C GLY A 78 -0.74 13.80 19.76
N ILE A 79 -1.05 14.46 20.87
CA ILE A 79 -1.97 13.96 21.90
C ILE A 79 -3.39 13.78 21.34
N PHE A 80 -3.90 14.76 20.59
CA PHE A 80 -5.21 14.67 19.93
C PHE A 80 -5.29 13.46 18.99
N LEU A 81 -4.21 13.18 18.27
CA LEU A 81 -4.09 12.02 17.39
C LEU A 81 -3.88 10.70 18.13
N GLY A 82 -3.72 10.70 19.46
CA GLY A 82 -3.51 9.49 20.27
C GLY A 82 -2.09 8.91 20.14
N ARG A 83 -1.10 9.72 19.78
CA ARG A 83 0.27 9.22 19.52
C ARG A 83 0.94 8.81 20.83
N PRO A 84 1.45 7.57 20.95
CA PRO A 84 2.21 7.16 22.12
C PRO A 84 3.60 7.81 22.09
N VAL A 85 4.06 8.29 23.25
CA VAL A 85 5.43 8.78 23.43
C VAL A 85 6.31 7.62 23.86
N THR A 86 7.37 7.35 23.11
CA THR A 86 8.34 6.29 23.42
C THR A 86 9.64 6.89 23.94
N THR A 87 10.52 6.07 24.50
CA THR A 87 11.84 6.53 24.98
C THR A 87 12.66 7.20 23.88
N ALA A 88 12.62 6.68 22.65
CA ALA A 88 13.30 7.29 21.51
C ALA A 88 12.77 8.69 21.19
N HIS A 89 11.44 8.87 21.21
CA HIS A 89 10.80 10.18 21.04
C HIS A 89 11.28 11.20 22.09
N ALA A 90 11.32 10.79 23.35
CA ALA A 90 11.79 11.64 24.45
C ALA A 90 13.27 12.04 24.27
N VAL A 91 14.13 11.10 23.85
CA VAL A 91 15.55 11.37 23.58
C VAL A 91 15.73 12.33 22.41
N TYR A 92 15.03 12.12 21.28
CA TYR A 92 15.12 13.04 20.14
C TYR A 92 14.59 14.43 20.45
N ALA A 93 13.48 14.53 21.20
CA ALA A 93 12.95 15.81 21.64
C ALA A 93 13.92 16.53 22.58
N ALA A 94 14.50 15.83 23.57
CA ALA A 94 15.49 16.39 24.47
C ALA A 94 16.75 16.86 23.73
N ALA A 95 17.26 16.06 22.78
CA ALA A 95 18.39 16.43 21.95
C ALA A 95 18.10 17.69 21.10
N ALA A 96 16.89 17.79 20.52
CA ALA A 96 16.47 18.97 19.77
C ALA A 96 16.37 20.22 20.66
N VAL A 97 15.86 20.09 21.89
CA VAL A 97 15.85 21.19 22.87
C VAL A 97 17.28 21.62 23.22
N VAL A 98 18.16 20.69 23.58
CA VAL A 98 19.56 20.98 23.94
C VAL A 98 20.29 21.67 22.77
N ALA A 99 20.14 21.15 21.55
CA ALA A 99 20.73 21.76 20.35
C ALA A 99 20.13 23.15 20.06
N GLY A 100 18.83 23.32 20.27
CA GLY A 100 18.15 24.61 20.10
C GLY A 100 18.64 25.66 21.09
N LEU A 101 18.80 25.28 22.36
CA LEU A 101 19.39 26.13 23.40
C LEU A 101 20.84 26.50 23.07
N ALA A 102 21.66 25.53 22.65
CA ALA A 102 23.03 25.78 22.23
C ALA A 102 23.11 26.73 21.02
N ALA A 103 22.23 26.59 20.03
CA ALA A 103 22.15 27.51 18.88
C ALA A 103 21.80 28.95 19.31
N HIS A 104 20.96 29.12 20.33
CA HIS A 104 20.72 30.45 20.91
C HIS A 104 21.96 31.03 21.59
N PHE A 105 22.76 30.22 22.27
CA PHE A 105 24.02 30.66 22.89
C PHE A 105 25.06 31.15 21.86
N VAL A 106 25.09 30.55 20.66
CA VAL A 106 26.00 30.96 19.56
C VAL A 106 25.33 31.97 18.61
N SER A 107 24.27 32.65 19.05
CA SER A 107 23.57 33.70 18.30
C SER A 107 22.87 33.25 16.99
N TRP A 108 22.67 31.95 16.79
CA TRP A 108 21.87 31.39 15.69
C TRP A 108 20.39 31.27 16.08
N THR A 109 19.77 32.41 16.36
CA THR A 109 18.44 32.51 16.99
C THR A 109 17.32 31.88 16.15
N VAL A 110 17.34 32.01 14.83
CA VAL A 110 16.35 31.39 13.94
C VAL A 110 16.43 29.87 13.99
N LEU A 111 17.64 29.31 13.93
CA LEU A 111 17.86 27.87 14.02
C LEU A 111 17.46 27.34 15.40
N GLY A 112 17.80 28.06 16.47
CA GLY A 112 17.40 27.72 17.84
C GLY A 112 15.88 27.62 18.00
N ASN A 113 15.14 28.62 17.50
CA ASN A 113 13.68 28.62 17.50
C ASN A 113 13.09 27.43 16.71
N VAL A 114 13.65 27.11 15.54
CA VAL A 114 13.19 25.97 14.73
C VAL A 114 13.43 24.64 15.44
N LEU A 115 14.56 24.47 16.12
CA LEU A 115 14.87 23.25 16.87
C LEU A 115 13.98 23.10 18.11
N ILE A 116 13.72 24.18 18.83
CA ILE A 116 12.80 24.19 19.97
C ILE A 116 11.37 23.86 19.51
N ALA A 117 10.86 24.52 18.48
CA ALA A 117 9.55 24.18 17.90
C ALA A 117 9.50 22.72 17.41
N GLY A 118 10.57 22.29 16.73
CA GLY A 118 10.73 20.95 16.19
C GLY A 118 10.80 19.85 17.27
N SER A 119 11.18 20.17 18.51
CA SER A 119 11.16 19.21 19.62
C SER A 119 9.76 18.66 19.89
N GLY A 120 8.72 19.48 19.73
CA GLY A 120 7.33 19.03 19.86
C GLY A 120 6.92 18.04 18.77
N LEU A 121 7.42 18.23 17.54
CA LEU A 121 7.25 17.25 16.46
C LEU A 121 8.03 15.97 16.76
N ALA A 122 9.28 16.08 17.22
CA ALA A 122 10.13 14.94 17.55
C ALA A 122 9.52 14.07 18.66
N LEU A 123 8.92 14.69 19.68
CA LEU A 123 8.23 14.00 20.77
C LEU A 123 6.99 13.25 20.30
N MET A 124 6.31 13.78 19.28
CA MET A 124 5.05 13.27 18.76
C MET A 124 5.21 12.65 17.36
N LEU A 125 6.41 12.20 16.98
CA LEU A 125 6.62 11.50 15.72
C LEU A 125 5.72 10.24 15.69
N PRO A 126 5.18 9.87 14.52
CA PRO A 126 4.36 8.67 14.43
C PRO A 126 5.23 7.43 14.55
N THR A 127 4.82 6.49 15.42
CA THR A 127 5.41 5.15 15.45
C THR A 127 5.16 4.42 14.14
N THR A 128 6.04 3.49 13.80
CA THR A 128 5.92 2.65 12.61
C THR A 128 5.85 1.17 13.00
N ALA A 129 5.02 0.42 12.29
CA ALA A 129 5.05 -1.03 12.31
C ALA A 129 6.29 -1.51 11.55
N ARG A 130 7.00 -2.47 12.14
CA ARG A 130 8.09 -3.17 11.46
C ARG A 130 7.49 -4.17 10.48
N ALA A 131 8.06 -4.23 9.28
CA ALA A 131 7.71 -5.27 8.31
C ALA A 131 7.99 -6.65 8.91
N GLN A 132 7.16 -7.63 8.57
CA GLN A 132 7.18 -8.99 9.13
C GLN A 132 7.39 -10.05 8.04
N PRO A 133 8.49 -10.00 7.27
CA PRO A 133 8.78 -10.96 6.21
C PRO A 133 8.85 -12.42 6.70
N GLU A 134 9.15 -12.63 7.99
CA GLU A 134 9.22 -13.92 8.67
C GLU A 134 7.86 -14.63 8.79
N LEU A 135 6.75 -13.89 8.71
CA LEU A 135 5.40 -14.46 8.82
C LEU A 135 4.85 -14.97 7.47
N LEU A 136 5.67 -14.98 6.43
CA LEU A 136 5.28 -15.35 5.07
C LEU A 136 4.55 -16.71 5.00
N GLY A 137 5.06 -17.74 5.67
CA GLY A 137 4.42 -19.07 5.65
C GLY A 137 3.01 -19.08 6.24
N ARG A 138 2.78 -18.32 7.32
CA ARG A 138 1.46 -18.18 7.94
C ARG A 138 0.51 -17.39 7.06
N VAL A 139 0.99 -16.30 6.48
CA VAL A 139 0.24 -15.44 5.55
C VAL A 139 -0.15 -16.21 4.30
N TRP A 140 0.77 -17.02 3.76
CA TRP A 140 0.48 -17.90 2.63
C TRP A 140 -0.66 -18.89 2.93
N GLY A 141 -0.65 -19.53 4.10
CA GLY A 141 -1.74 -20.43 4.49
C GLY A 141 -3.12 -19.75 4.50
N LEU A 142 -3.18 -18.46 4.86
CA LEU A 142 -4.42 -17.68 4.78
C LEU A 142 -4.81 -17.33 3.35
N ILE A 143 -3.84 -16.99 2.50
CA ILE A 143 -4.05 -16.71 1.08
C ILE A 143 -4.56 -17.95 0.35
N ASP A 144 -4.00 -19.12 0.67
CA ASP A 144 -4.35 -20.38 0.02
C ASP A 144 -5.79 -20.82 0.32
N VAL A 145 -6.39 -20.36 1.42
CA VAL A 145 -7.83 -20.57 1.69
C VAL A 145 -8.72 -19.41 1.23
N THR A 146 -8.13 -18.25 0.91
CA THR A 146 -8.88 -17.06 0.48
C THR A 146 -9.39 -17.22 -0.94
N ARG A 147 -10.69 -16.97 -1.16
CA ARG A 147 -11.34 -17.08 -2.49
C ARG A 147 -12.01 -15.78 -2.89
N GLY A 148 -12.05 -15.55 -4.20
CA GLY A 148 -12.75 -14.40 -4.79
C GLY A 148 -12.11 -13.04 -4.53
N ASP A 149 -10.89 -12.97 -3.99
CA ASP A 149 -10.13 -11.72 -3.95
C ASP A 149 -8.84 -11.85 -4.78
N PRO A 150 -8.82 -11.30 -6.01
CA PRO A 150 -7.61 -11.23 -6.84
C PRO A 150 -6.39 -10.60 -6.18
N LEU A 151 -6.59 -9.77 -5.15
CA LEU A 151 -5.49 -9.06 -4.52
C LEU A 151 -4.90 -9.80 -3.31
N ALA A 152 -5.51 -10.90 -2.88
CA ALA A 152 -5.07 -11.66 -1.70
C ALA A 152 -3.58 -12.09 -1.77
N PRO A 153 -3.05 -12.61 -2.90
CA PRO A 153 -1.64 -13.02 -2.96
C PRO A 153 -0.65 -11.89 -2.71
N PHE A 154 -1.01 -10.65 -3.05
CA PHE A 154 -0.13 -9.50 -2.85
C PHE A 154 0.08 -9.19 -1.38
N ALA A 155 -0.76 -9.70 -0.46
CA ALA A 155 -0.54 -9.58 0.97
C ALA A 155 0.84 -10.07 1.41
N MET A 156 1.49 -10.98 0.65
CA MET A 156 2.84 -11.49 0.93
C MET A 156 3.98 -10.47 0.81
N GLN A 157 3.73 -9.31 0.20
CA GLN A 157 4.75 -8.31 -0.11
C GLN A 157 5.62 -7.95 1.11
N SER A 158 6.94 -7.93 0.91
CA SER A 158 7.90 -8.01 2.03
C SER A 158 7.91 -6.83 3.01
N SER A 159 7.33 -5.69 2.62
CA SER A 159 7.29 -4.47 3.44
C SER A 159 6.06 -4.39 4.35
N LYS A 160 5.20 -5.39 4.32
CA LYS A 160 3.94 -5.43 5.08
C LYS A 160 4.14 -5.96 6.51
N SER A 161 3.27 -5.48 7.37
CA SER A 161 2.98 -6.01 8.69
C SER A 161 1.58 -6.62 8.67
N TYR A 162 1.27 -7.45 9.66
CA TYR A 162 0.00 -8.18 9.70
C TYR A 162 -0.66 -8.03 11.06
N HIS A 163 -1.99 -7.90 11.04
CA HIS A 163 -2.82 -7.99 12.23
C HIS A 163 -3.69 -9.24 12.08
N PHE A 164 -3.49 -10.23 12.96
CA PHE A 164 -4.22 -11.49 12.96
C PHE A 164 -5.33 -11.44 14.02
N ASN A 165 -6.40 -12.20 13.80
CA ASN A 165 -7.31 -12.56 14.89
C ASN A 165 -6.63 -13.50 15.90
N ALA A 166 -7.27 -13.73 17.04
CA ALA A 166 -6.71 -14.52 18.12
C ALA A 166 -6.41 -15.97 17.70
N GLU A 167 -7.30 -16.57 16.90
CA GLU A 167 -7.20 -17.93 16.40
C GLU A 167 -6.25 -18.05 15.21
N GLY A 168 -5.89 -16.93 14.58
CA GLY A 168 -4.97 -16.92 13.45
C GLY A 168 -5.56 -17.39 12.13
N THR A 169 -6.88 -17.43 12.01
CA THR A 169 -7.63 -17.85 10.82
C THR A 169 -7.89 -16.71 9.83
N ALA A 170 -7.65 -15.46 10.22
CA ALA A 170 -7.78 -14.30 9.33
C ALA A 170 -6.74 -13.22 9.67
N ALA A 171 -6.36 -12.41 8.68
CA ALA A 171 -5.40 -11.33 8.84
C ALA A 171 -5.68 -10.10 7.97
N ILE A 172 -5.33 -8.93 8.47
CA ILE A 172 -5.24 -7.67 7.72
C ILE A 172 -3.77 -7.39 7.43
N ALA A 173 -3.42 -7.31 6.15
CA ALA A 173 -2.09 -6.89 5.71
C ALA A 173 -2.05 -5.36 5.59
N TYR A 174 -1.08 -4.73 6.23
CA TYR A 174 -0.98 -3.28 6.25
C TYR A 174 0.47 -2.79 6.29
N ARG A 175 0.68 -1.50 6.05
CA ARG A 175 1.96 -0.85 6.28
C ARG A 175 1.75 0.53 6.85
N THR A 176 2.61 0.93 7.78
CA THR A 176 2.54 2.25 8.39
C THR A 176 3.45 3.25 7.69
N ARG A 177 2.96 4.46 7.47
CA ARG A 177 3.78 5.57 6.97
C ARG A 177 3.19 6.91 7.41
N LEU A 178 4.03 7.79 7.95
CA LEU A 178 3.65 9.16 8.37
C LEU A 178 2.42 9.22 9.29
N GLY A 179 2.23 8.20 10.16
CA GLY A 179 1.10 8.13 11.09
C GLY A 179 -0.18 7.57 10.47
N PHE A 180 -0.11 7.01 9.27
CA PHE A 180 -1.19 6.26 8.65
C PHE A 180 -0.88 4.77 8.67
N ALA A 181 -1.85 3.95 9.03
CA ALA A 181 -1.87 2.52 8.77
C ALA A 181 -2.62 2.29 7.46
N VAL A 182 -1.88 2.00 6.39
CA VAL A 182 -2.43 1.74 5.06
C VAL A 182 -2.69 0.26 4.94
N VAL A 183 -3.95 -0.13 4.91
CA VAL A 183 -4.41 -1.49 4.65
C VAL A 183 -4.28 -1.79 3.17
N SER A 184 -3.82 -2.99 2.85
CA SER A 184 -3.56 -3.45 1.49
C SER A 184 -4.62 -4.48 1.06
N GLY A 185 -5.59 -4.03 0.27
CA GLY A 185 -6.68 -4.88 -0.18
C GLY A 185 -7.69 -5.21 0.93
N ASP A 186 -8.41 -6.31 0.73
CA ASP A 186 -9.33 -6.86 1.73
C ASP A 186 -8.56 -7.76 2.73
N PRO A 187 -9.16 -8.09 3.90
CA PRO A 187 -8.59 -9.10 4.77
C PRO A 187 -8.47 -10.47 4.07
N ILE A 188 -7.53 -11.30 4.54
CA ILE A 188 -7.28 -12.65 4.03
C ILE A 188 -7.65 -13.70 5.08
N GLY A 189 -8.03 -14.90 4.64
CA GLY A 189 -8.43 -16.02 5.49
C GLY A 189 -9.94 -16.20 5.61
N ASP A 190 -10.41 -16.55 6.80
CA ASP A 190 -11.83 -16.81 7.08
C ASP A 190 -12.67 -15.52 7.09
N VAL A 191 -13.53 -15.38 6.08
CA VAL A 191 -14.43 -14.23 5.88
C VAL A 191 -15.36 -14.00 7.06
N THR A 192 -15.74 -15.06 7.80
CA THR A 192 -16.64 -14.92 8.96
C THR A 192 -16.01 -14.12 10.10
N GLN A 193 -14.68 -14.02 10.12
CA GLN A 193 -13.93 -13.30 11.15
C GLN A 193 -13.64 -11.83 10.78
N PHE A 194 -13.94 -11.40 9.55
CA PHE A 194 -13.47 -10.10 9.03
C PHE A 194 -14.04 -8.90 9.79
N GLU A 195 -15.29 -8.95 10.24
CA GLU A 195 -15.91 -7.86 11.00
C GLU A 195 -15.21 -7.66 12.36
N ALA A 196 -15.04 -8.74 13.12
CA ALA A 196 -14.35 -8.70 14.41
C ALA A 196 -12.89 -8.29 14.24
N LEU A 197 -12.21 -8.83 13.21
CA LEU A 197 -10.83 -8.50 12.87
C LEU A 197 -10.64 -7.02 12.51
N ALA A 198 -11.56 -6.45 11.71
CA ALA A 198 -11.52 -5.03 11.36
C ALA A 198 -11.72 -4.13 12.59
N ALA A 199 -12.67 -4.47 13.46
CA ALA A 199 -12.89 -3.75 14.71
C ALA A 199 -11.65 -3.78 15.61
N ASP A 200 -11.02 -4.94 15.75
CA ASP A 200 -9.80 -5.13 16.54
C ASP A 200 -8.60 -4.38 15.96
N PHE A 201 -8.47 -4.38 14.63
CA PHE A 201 -7.48 -3.58 13.93
C PHE A 201 -7.69 -2.08 14.17
N VAL A 202 -8.93 -1.59 14.13
CA VAL A 202 -9.25 -0.20 14.44
C VAL A 202 -8.85 0.15 15.88
N ARG A 203 -9.14 -0.71 16.86
CA ARG A 203 -8.71 -0.50 18.25
C ARG A 203 -7.19 -0.41 18.35
N MET A 204 -6.47 -1.30 17.68
CA MET A 204 -5.01 -1.28 17.63
C MET A 204 -4.46 0.01 17.00
N CYS A 205 -5.03 0.46 15.88
CA CYS A 205 -4.63 1.71 15.24
C CYS A 205 -4.88 2.92 16.14
N ARG A 206 -6.05 2.99 16.81
CA ARG A 206 -6.38 4.07 17.75
C ARG A 206 -5.36 4.17 18.89
N GLY A 207 -5.02 3.06 19.54
CA GLY A 207 -4.04 3.04 20.64
C GLY A 207 -2.61 3.36 20.20
N ARG A 208 -2.32 3.35 18.89
CA ARG A 208 -1.02 3.76 18.32
C ARG A 208 -1.07 5.15 17.67
N GLY A 209 -2.21 5.81 17.72
CA GLY A 209 -2.45 7.10 17.06
C GLY A 209 -2.34 7.04 15.54
N TRP A 210 -2.60 5.88 14.94
CA TRP A 210 -2.59 5.68 13.50
C TRP A 210 -3.95 5.97 12.88
N GLN A 211 -3.94 6.76 11.80
CA GLN A 211 -5.10 6.97 10.96
C GLN A 211 -5.19 5.87 9.90
N ILE A 212 -6.39 5.38 9.59
CA ILE A 212 -6.58 4.25 8.67
C ILE A 212 -6.81 4.78 7.26
N ILE A 213 -6.11 4.18 6.30
CA ILE A 213 -6.40 4.29 4.87
C ILE A 213 -6.51 2.86 4.35
N VAL A 214 -7.53 2.56 3.56
CA VAL A 214 -7.65 1.26 2.89
C VAL A 214 -7.43 1.48 1.41
N LEU A 215 -6.39 0.87 0.85
CA LEU A 215 -6.08 0.94 -0.57
C LEU A 215 -6.55 -0.34 -1.25
N ALA A 216 -7.29 -0.19 -2.35
CA ALA A 216 -7.85 -1.28 -3.14
C ALA A 216 -8.83 -2.19 -2.37
N ALA A 217 -9.67 -1.58 -1.53
CA ALA A 217 -10.78 -2.27 -0.87
C ALA A 217 -11.76 -2.81 -1.91
N GLY A 218 -12.15 -4.07 -1.78
CA GLY A 218 -13.18 -4.68 -2.58
C GLY A 218 -14.56 -4.14 -2.21
N GLU A 219 -15.43 -4.03 -3.20
CA GLU A 219 -16.80 -3.50 -3.03
C GLU A 219 -17.60 -4.24 -1.94
N ARG A 220 -17.39 -5.56 -1.81
CA ARG A 220 -18.07 -6.41 -0.82
C ARG A 220 -17.70 -6.10 0.63
N HIS A 221 -16.50 -5.58 0.86
CA HIS A 221 -15.94 -5.39 2.20
C HIS A 221 -15.88 -3.92 2.64
N LEU A 222 -16.46 -2.99 1.87
CA LEU A 222 -16.49 -1.56 2.22
C LEU A 222 -17.14 -1.30 3.59
N ARG A 223 -18.14 -2.12 3.97
CA ARG A 223 -18.85 -1.99 5.25
C ARG A 223 -17.94 -2.22 6.46
N LEU A 224 -16.87 -3.00 6.32
CA LEU A 224 -15.87 -3.21 7.39
C LEU A 224 -15.26 -1.88 7.85
N TRP A 225 -15.16 -0.93 6.94
CA TRP A 225 -14.51 0.37 7.14
C TRP A 225 -15.54 1.50 7.32
N GLY A 226 -16.77 1.16 7.71
CA GLY A 226 -17.84 2.11 7.95
C GLY A 226 -17.61 2.99 9.18
N ARG A 227 -18.50 3.99 9.33
CA ARG A 227 -18.47 4.92 10.47
C ARG A 227 -18.59 4.21 11.81
N ASP A 228 -19.38 3.15 11.89
CA ASP A 228 -19.65 2.45 13.15
C ASP A 228 -18.39 1.72 13.66
N THR A 229 -17.64 1.10 12.75
CA THR A 229 -16.37 0.45 13.07
C THR A 229 -15.26 1.47 13.33
N VAL A 230 -15.05 2.40 12.39
CA VAL A 230 -13.90 3.34 12.41
C VAL A 230 -14.12 4.50 13.38
N GLY A 231 -15.37 4.79 13.76
CA GLY A 231 -15.75 5.86 14.70
C GLY A 231 -15.75 7.27 14.10
N GLN A 232 -15.58 7.40 12.78
CA GLN A 232 -15.56 8.66 12.05
C GLN A 232 -16.03 8.44 10.60
N PRO A 233 -16.54 9.47 9.91
CA PRO A 233 -16.98 9.35 8.53
C PRO A 233 -15.81 8.99 7.60
N MET A 234 -15.98 7.88 6.87
CA MET A 234 -15.03 7.39 5.88
C MET A 234 -15.61 7.60 4.48
N LEU A 235 -14.79 8.14 3.58
CA LEU A 235 -15.11 8.32 2.17
C LEU A 235 -14.55 7.14 1.38
N ALA A 236 -15.41 6.43 0.64
CA ALA A 236 -15.01 5.42 -0.32
C ALA A 236 -14.95 6.03 -1.72
N VAL A 237 -13.74 6.20 -2.26
CA VAL A 237 -13.51 6.74 -3.61
C VAL A 237 -13.21 5.59 -4.56
N PRO A 238 -14.00 5.36 -5.61
CA PRO A 238 -13.70 4.34 -6.60
C PRO A 238 -12.43 4.70 -7.35
N ILE A 239 -11.49 3.76 -7.44
CA ILE A 239 -10.21 3.95 -8.15
C ILE A 239 -10.13 3.18 -9.46
N GLY A 240 -10.98 2.16 -9.64
CA GLY A 240 -10.97 1.33 -10.84
C GLY A 240 -11.66 0.00 -10.64
N ARG A 241 -11.37 -0.97 -11.51
CA ARG A 241 -11.97 -2.30 -11.51
C ARG A 241 -10.93 -3.38 -11.70
N ASP A 242 -11.18 -4.54 -11.12
CA ASP A 242 -10.39 -5.74 -11.43
C ASP A 242 -10.77 -6.26 -12.82
N VAL A 243 -9.82 -6.92 -13.48
CA VAL A 243 -10.06 -7.61 -14.75
C VAL A 243 -9.85 -9.10 -14.55
N VAL A 244 -10.95 -9.82 -14.38
CA VAL A 244 -10.97 -11.22 -13.94
C VAL A 244 -11.65 -12.08 -14.98
N VAL A 245 -10.85 -12.93 -15.64
CA VAL A 245 -11.32 -13.91 -16.61
C VAL A 245 -11.89 -15.12 -15.87
N ASP A 246 -13.12 -15.49 -16.20
CA ASP A 246 -13.68 -16.79 -15.84
C ASP A 246 -12.98 -17.87 -16.69
N VAL A 247 -12.16 -18.68 -16.04
CA VAL A 247 -11.30 -19.68 -16.70
C VAL A 247 -12.14 -20.75 -17.39
N ARG A 248 -13.22 -21.21 -16.74
CA ARG A 248 -14.06 -22.32 -17.21
C ARG A 248 -14.87 -21.96 -18.46
N HIS A 249 -15.24 -20.68 -18.58
CA HIS A 249 -16.06 -20.20 -19.70
C HIS A 249 -15.25 -19.40 -20.73
N PHE A 250 -13.92 -19.29 -20.56
CA PHE A 250 -13.09 -18.53 -21.48
C PHE A 250 -13.00 -19.23 -22.84
N THR A 251 -13.23 -18.46 -23.91
CA THR A 251 -13.03 -18.94 -25.27
C THR A 251 -12.46 -17.85 -26.15
N LEU A 252 -11.55 -18.25 -27.04
CA LEU A 252 -11.04 -17.38 -28.09
C LEU A 252 -12.03 -17.22 -29.26
N ARG A 253 -13.12 -17.99 -29.30
CA ARG A 253 -14.09 -17.95 -30.40
C ARG A 253 -14.94 -16.66 -30.38
N GLY A 254 -15.42 -16.26 -31.55
CA GLY A 254 -16.33 -15.12 -31.70
C GLY A 254 -15.66 -13.80 -32.09
N ARG A 255 -16.49 -12.84 -32.52
CA ARG A 255 -16.03 -11.55 -33.10
C ARG A 255 -15.30 -10.67 -32.08
N ARG A 256 -15.73 -10.69 -30.81
CA ARG A 256 -15.16 -9.85 -29.74
C ARG A 256 -13.69 -10.14 -29.43
N PHE A 257 -13.26 -11.39 -29.62
CA PHE A 257 -11.88 -11.84 -29.35
C PHE A 257 -11.00 -11.86 -30.62
N ARG A 258 -11.43 -11.24 -31.72
CA ARG A 258 -10.66 -11.20 -32.98
C ARG A 258 -9.23 -10.70 -32.77
N ASN A 259 -9.06 -9.58 -32.06
CA ASN A 259 -7.74 -8.99 -31.81
C ASN A 259 -6.86 -9.91 -30.96
N LEU A 260 -7.44 -10.54 -29.94
CA LEU A 260 -6.75 -11.48 -29.06
C LEU A 260 -6.30 -12.73 -29.85
N ARG A 261 -7.19 -13.32 -30.66
CA ARG A 261 -6.87 -14.43 -31.56
C ARG A 261 -5.76 -14.09 -32.55
N GLN A 262 -5.81 -12.90 -33.16
CA GLN A 262 -4.79 -12.48 -34.12
C GLN A 262 -3.42 -12.31 -33.45
N ALA A 263 -3.37 -11.76 -32.23
CA ALA A 263 -2.14 -11.66 -31.45
C ALA A 263 -1.56 -13.06 -31.14
N VAL A 264 -2.40 -13.99 -30.68
CA VAL A 264 -2.01 -15.38 -30.41
C VAL A 264 -1.57 -16.12 -31.68
N GLN A 265 -2.24 -15.92 -32.81
CA GLN A 265 -1.85 -16.58 -34.05
C GLN A 265 -0.55 -16.00 -34.62
N ARG A 266 -0.32 -14.70 -34.48
CA ARG A 266 0.93 -14.06 -34.92
C ARG A 266 2.13 -14.65 -34.22
N THR A 267 2.06 -14.83 -32.90
CA THR A 267 3.16 -15.43 -32.13
C THR A 267 3.43 -16.88 -32.51
N ARG A 268 2.38 -17.67 -32.77
CA ARG A 268 2.52 -19.03 -33.34
C ARG A 268 3.21 -19.03 -34.70
N ASN A 269 2.81 -18.13 -35.59
CA ASN A 269 3.43 -18.01 -36.92
C ASN A 269 4.90 -17.56 -36.85
N CYS A 270 5.25 -16.79 -35.81
CA CYS A 270 6.64 -16.44 -35.50
C CYS A 270 7.41 -17.57 -34.78
N GLY A 271 6.81 -18.76 -34.61
CA GLY A 271 7.43 -19.92 -33.96
C GLY A 271 7.66 -19.78 -32.46
N VAL A 272 6.95 -18.88 -31.78
CA VAL A 272 7.06 -18.71 -30.33
C VAL A 272 6.50 -19.93 -29.61
N THR A 273 7.29 -20.50 -28.71
CA THR A 273 6.87 -21.57 -27.80
C THR A 273 6.69 -21.04 -26.38
N THR A 274 5.92 -21.75 -25.57
CA THR A 274 5.58 -21.31 -24.20
C THR A 274 5.65 -22.46 -23.22
N GLU A 275 6.14 -22.20 -22.02
CA GLU A 275 6.18 -23.16 -20.92
C GLU A 275 5.71 -22.49 -19.62
N ILE A 276 5.20 -23.29 -18.68
CA ILE A 276 4.80 -22.82 -17.35
C ILE A 276 5.61 -23.56 -16.32
N VAL A 277 6.32 -22.80 -15.49
CA VAL A 277 7.28 -23.33 -14.52
C VAL A 277 7.05 -22.72 -13.14
N ASP A 278 7.47 -23.41 -12.11
CA ASP A 278 7.46 -22.93 -10.72
C ASP A 278 8.69 -22.05 -10.46
N GLU A 279 8.50 -20.82 -9.96
CA GLU A 279 9.60 -19.88 -9.66
C GLU A 279 10.60 -20.47 -8.65
N GLN A 280 10.16 -21.33 -7.73
CA GLN A 280 11.03 -21.93 -6.71
C GLN A 280 11.84 -23.11 -7.25
N ARG A 281 11.53 -23.61 -8.45
CA ARG A 281 12.18 -24.78 -9.08
C ARG A 281 13.00 -24.41 -10.31
N LEU A 282 13.31 -23.13 -10.50
CA LEU A 282 14.13 -22.69 -11.62
C LEU A 282 15.56 -23.22 -11.50
N SER A 283 16.10 -23.72 -12.61
CA SER A 283 17.52 -24.02 -12.73
C SER A 283 18.33 -22.71 -12.77
N GLY A 284 19.62 -22.76 -12.38
CA GLY A 284 20.49 -21.58 -12.44
C GLY A 284 20.60 -20.98 -13.84
N ALA A 285 20.56 -21.83 -14.88
CA ALA A 285 20.57 -21.39 -16.28
C ALA A 285 19.27 -20.65 -16.67
N MET A 286 18.11 -21.22 -16.31
CA MET A 286 16.81 -20.58 -16.56
C MET A 286 16.71 -19.25 -15.79
N LEU A 287 17.16 -19.22 -14.54
CA LEU A 287 17.17 -18.01 -13.72
C LEU A 287 18.02 -16.89 -14.34
N ALA A 288 19.23 -17.21 -14.80
CA ALA A 288 20.10 -16.26 -15.48
C ALA A 288 19.44 -15.72 -16.76
N GLU A 289 18.85 -16.61 -17.57
CA GLU A 289 18.17 -16.23 -18.81
C GLU A 289 16.98 -15.29 -18.56
N LEU A 290 16.11 -15.61 -17.58
CA LEU A 290 14.97 -14.76 -17.23
C LEU A 290 15.42 -13.43 -16.59
N THR A 291 16.56 -13.42 -15.90
CA THR A 291 17.16 -12.20 -15.37
C THR A 291 17.61 -11.26 -16.49
N GLU A 292 18.13 -11.78 -17.60
CA GLU A 292 18.43 -10.97 -18.79
C GLU A 292 17.17 -10.38 -19.43
N VAL A 293 16.07 -11.14 -19.48
CA VAL A 293 14.76 -10.63 -19.93
C VAL A 293 14.27 -9.50 -19.01
N LEU A 294 14.41 -9.68 -17.70
CA LEU A 294 14.04 -8.69 -16.68
C LEU A 294 14.82 -7.37 -16.86
N TYR A 295 16.12 -7.45 -17.11
CA TYR A 295 16.97 -6.28 -17.36
C TYR A 295 16.64 -5.60 -18.69
N ALA A 296 16.40 -6.37 -19.75
CA ALA A 296 16.03 -5.83 -21.05
C ALA A 296 14.64 -5.15 -21.04
N ALA A 297 13.69 -5.67 -20.26
CA ALA A 297 12.31 -5.18 -20.20
C ALA A 297 12.20 -3.79 -19.53
N HIS A 298 13.09 -3.47 -18.59
CA HIS A 298 13.04 -2.22 -17.84
C HIS A 298 14.42 -1.54 -17.83
N ARG A 299 14.55 -0.34 -18.43
CA ARG A 299 15.71 0.54 -18.14
C ARG A 299 15.87 0.84 -16.63
N ALA A 300 14.80 0.66 -15.84
CA ALA A 300 14.74 0.79 -14.39
C ALA A 300 14.82 -0.55 -13.62
N ALA A 301 15.28 -1.64 -14.26
CA ALA A 301 15.25 -3.02 -13.75
C ALA A 301 16.00 -3.29 -12.42
N ARG A 302 16.67 -2.29 -11.87
CA ARG A 302 17.29 -2.32 -10.53
C ARG A 302 16.35 -1.90 -9.40
N THR A 303 15.08 -1.62 -9.70
CA THR A 303 14.12 -1.17 -8.68
C THR A 303 12.80 -1.94 -8.71
N ASP A 304 12.29 -2.26 -7.53
CA ASP A 304 10.93 -2.75 -7.34
C ASP A 304 9.98 -1.59 -7.01
N ARG A 305 8.72 -1.73 -7.42
CA ARG A 305 7.60 -0.86 -7.06
C ARG A 305 6.45 -1.73 -6.57
N GLY A 306 5.47 -1.11 -5.94
CA GLY A 306 4.24 -1.78 -5.53
C GLY A 306 4.07 -1.90 -4.03
N PHE A 307 2.80 -1.93 -3.66
CA PHE A 307 2.36 -2.21 -2.32
C PHE A 307 1.11 -3.08 -2.35
N CYS A 308 0.02 -2.65 -3.01
CA CYS A 308 -1.21 -3.46 -3.11
C CYS A 308 -1.32 -4.28 -4.39
N MET A 309 -0.67 -3.85 -5.47
CA MET A 309 -0.96 -4.38 -6.81
C MET A 309 0.19 -5.14 -7.46
N ASN A 310 1.41 -5.01 -6.93
CA ASN A 310 2.59 -5.76 -7.39
C ASN A 310 3.32 -6.38 -6.20
N LEU A 311 3.84 -7.59 -6.40
CA LEU A 311 4.71 -8.28 -5.47
C LEU A 311 6.17 -7.89 -5.77
N ASP A 312 7.00 -7.83 -4.74
CA ASP A 312 8.43 -7.55 -4.90
C ASP A 312 9.22 -8.83 -5.24
N GLY A 313 10.53 -8.68 -5.49
CA GLY A 313 11.45 -9.81 -5.56
C GLY A 313 11.15 -10.82 -6.66
N ALA A 314 10.82 -10.36 -7.86
CA ALA A 314 10.69 -11.22 -9.03
C ALA A 314 11.97 -12.07 -9.23
N LEU A 315 11.80 -13.36 -9.50
CA LEU A 315 12.86 -14.36 -9.69
C LEU A 315 13.70 -14.68 -8.44
N GLN A 316 13.28 -14.28 -7.24
CA GLN A 316 14.00 -14.63 -6.00
C GLN A 316 13.61 -15.99 -5.43
N GLY A 317 12.56 -16.65 -5.94
CA GLY A 317 12.09 -17.96 -5.46
C GLY A 317 11.60 -17.94 -4.01
N ARG A 318 11.37 -16.76 -3.42
CA ARG A 318 11.01 -16.59 -2.01
C ARG A 318 9.54 -16.90 -1.73
N PHE A 319 8.66 -16.56 -2.66
CA PHE A 319 7.22 -16.62 -2.43
C PHE A 319 6.68 -17.98 -2.88
N PRO A 320 5.87 -18.65 -2.05
CA PRO A 320 5.17 -19.86 -2.47
C PRO A 320 4.07 -19.54 -3.49
N GLY A 321 3.69 -20.56 -4.27
CA GLY A 321 2.55 -20.45 -5.18
C GLY A 321 2.76 -19.50 -6.36
N VAL A 322 4.01 -19.26 -6.75
CA VAL A 322 4.37 -18.42 -7.90
C VAL A 322 4.65 -19.27 -9.12
N MET A 323 3.90 -19.02 -10.20
CA MET A 323 4.11 -19.65 -11.50
C MET A 323 4.60 -18.63 -12.51
N LEU A 324 5.55 -19.03 -13.35
CA LEU A 324 6.05 -18.23 -14.46
C LEU A 324 5.58 -18.83 -15.78
N ALA A 325 4.91 -18.03 -16.61
CA ALA A 325 4.69 -18.38 -18.00
C ALA A 325 5.81 -17.76 -18.83
N VAL A 326 6.64 -18.58 -19.47
CA VAL A 326 7.83 -18.15 -20.22
C VAL A 326 7.58 -18.35 -21.71
N ALA A 327 7.94 -17.36 -22.52
CA ALA A 327 7.86 -17.41 -23.98
C ALA A 327 9.28 -17.45 -24.57
N ARG A 328 9.50 -18.38 -25.50
CA ARG A 328 10.77 -18.57 -26.21
C ARG A 328 10.59 -18.33 -27.70
N ASP A 329 11.59 -17.71 -28.32
CA ASP A 329 11.65 -17.57 -29.78
C ASP A 329 12.04 -18.89 -30.48
N THR A 330 12.13 -18.88 -31.81
CA THR A 330 12.51 -20.05 -32.62
C THR A 330 13.92 -20.55 -32.34
N GLY A 331 14.80 -19.69 -31.81
CA GLY A 331 16.15 -20.05 -31.39
C GLY A 331 16.20 -20.65 -29.98
N GLY A 332 15.04 -20.81 -29.32
CA GLY A 332 14.94 -21.32 -27.96
C GLY A 332 15.26 -20.29 -26.88
N ARG A 333 15.50 -19.02 -27.23
CA ARG A 333 15.84 -17.95 -26.28
C ARG A 333 14.58 -17.35 -25.65
N ALA A 334 14.57 -17.14 -24.34
CA ALA A 334 13.48 -16.48 -23.64
C ALA A 334 13.34 -15.01 -24.07
N VAL A 335 12.14 -14.63 -24.50
CA VAL A 335 11.83 -13.28 -24.99
C VAL A 335 10.83 -12.53 -24.12
N ALA A 336 10.04 -13.25 -23.33
CA ALA A 336 9.13 -12.67 -22.35
C ALA A 336 8.82 -13.70 -21.27
N PHE A 337 8.44 -13.23 -20.07
CA PHE A 337 7.80 -14.07 -19.07
C PHE A 337 6.78 -13.27 -18.26
N HIS A 338 5.72 -13.92 -17.82
CA HIS A 338 4.73 -13.39 -16.91
C HIS A 338 4.83 -14.09 -15.58
N ARG A 339 4.72 -13.32 -14.49
CA ARG A 339 4.68 -13.86 -13.13
C ARG A 339 3.24 -13.91 -12.63
N TYR A 340 2.78 -15.08 -12.22
CA TYR A 340 1.43 -15.32 -11.70
C TYR A 340 1.50 -15.84 -10.26
N LEU A 341 0.54 -15.40 -9.44
CA LEU A 341 0.40 -15.76 -8.04
C LEU A 341 -0.88 -16.56 -7.86
N THR A 342 -0.84 -17.59 -7.02
CA THR A 342 -2.00 -18.46 -6.74
C THR A 342 -2.64 -18.12 -5.39
N ALA A 343 -3.93 -18.42 -5.26
CA ALA A 343 -4.71 -18.40 -4.02
C ALA A 343 -5.84 -19.43 -4.10
N GLY A 344 -6.55 -19.65 -2.99
CA GLY A 344 -7.72 -20.51 -2.96
C GLY A 344 -7.44 -21.96 -3.38
N GLY A 345 -6.25 -22.51 -3.08
CA GLY A 345 -5.83 -23.84 -3.50
C GLY A 345 -5.57 -23.94 -5.00
N GLY A 346 -5.15 -22.84 -5.64
CA GLY A 346 -4.94 -22.76 -7.09
C GLY A 346 -6.19 -22.43 -7.90
N SER A 347 -7.35 -22.26 -7.26
CA SER A 347 -8.59 -21.85 -7.94
C SER A 347 -8.57 -20.39 -8.42
N GLU A 348 -7.78 -19.54 -7.76
CA GLU A 348 -7.63 -18.12 -8.06
C GLU A 348 -6.19 -17.86 -8.50
N ILE A 349 -6.01 -17.28 -9.68
CA ILE A 349 -4.69 -16.95 -10.24
C ILE A 349 -4.65 -15.46 -10.55
N SER A 350 -3.58 -14.77 -10.19
CA SER A 350 -3.43 -13.34 -10.42
C SER A 350 -2.11 -13.00 -11.07
N LEU A 351 -2.15 -12.27 -12.19
CA LEU A 351 -0.97 -11.74 -12.84
C LEU A 351 -0.35 -10.64 -11.95
N ASP A 352 0.89 -10.84 -11.55
CA ASP A 352 1.70 -9.86 -10.83
C ASP A 352 2.31 -8.86 -11.82
N VAL A 353 3.22 -9.34 -12.67
CA VAL A 353 3.93 -8.47 -13.60
C VAL A 353 4.35 -9.22 -14.88
N PRO A 354 4.12 -8.62 -16.05
CA PRO A 354 4.67 -9.09 -17.31
C PRO A 354 6.04 -8.46 -17.59
N PHE A 355 7.02 -9.27 -17.99
CA PHE A 355 8.33 -8.85 -18.48
C PHE A 355 8.51 -9.26 -19.93
N ARG A 356 8.85 -8.29 -20.77
CA ARG A 356 8.96 -8.50 -22.21
C ARG A 356 10.17 -7.75 -22.75
N ARG A 357 11.02 -8.43 -23.52
CA ARG A 357 12.13 -7.78 -24.22
C ARG A 357 11.60 -6.85 -25.32
N PRO A 358 12.32 -5.75 -25.65
CA PRO A 358 11.92 -4.85 -26.73
C PRO A 358 11.82 -5.54 -28.12
N ASP A 359 12.61 -6.59 -28.34
CA ASP A 359 12.65 -7.38 -29.58
C ASP A 359 11.61 -8.52 -29.62
N ALA A 360 10.81 -8.70 -28.56
CA ALA A 360 9.84 -9.79 -28.51
C ALA A 360 8.67 -9.59 -29.50
N PRO A 361 8.21 -10.67 -30.19
CA PRO A 361 7.13 -10.59 -31.17
C PRO A 361 5.84 -9.97 -30.62
N ASN A 362 5.14 -9.22 -31.47
CA ASN A 362 3.86 -8.59 -31.11
C ASN A 362 2.78 -9.63 -30.84
N GLY A 363 2.24 -9.63 -29.63
CA GLY A 363 1.22 -10.58 -29.19
C GLY A 363 1.71 -11.56 -28.12
N VAL A 364 2.99 -11.49 -27.70
CA VAL A 364 3.56 -12.43 -26.73
C VAL A 364 2.89 -12.34 -25.36
N ASP A 365 2.52 -11.14 -24.91
CA ASP A 365 1.82 -10.94 -23.63
C ASP A 365 0.43 -11.59 -23.67
N GLU A 366 -0.31 -11.40 -24.78
CA GLU A 366 -1.58 -12.09 -25.03
C GLU A 366 -1.42 -13.61 -25.09
N ARG A 367 -0.36 -14.09 -25.75
CA ARG A 367 -0.05 -15.52 -25.88
C ARG A 367 0.18 -16.15 -24.51
N LEU A 368 1.08 -15.59 -23.71
CA LEU A 368 1.38 -16.06 -22.35
C LEU A 368 0.15 -16.09 -21.45
N THR A 369 -0.71 -15.08 -21.58
CA THR A 369 -1.94 -15.01 -20.79
C THR A 369 -2.93 -16.10 -21.18
N VAL A 370 -3.14 -16.30 -22.48
CA VAL A 370 -4.04 -17.36 -22.98
C VAL A 370 -3.52 -18.74 -22.59
N ASP A 371 -2.22 -18.98 -22.72
CA ASP A 371 -1.63 -20.27 -22.36
C ASP A 371 -1.69 -20.50 -20.84
N MET A 372 -1.57 -19.45 -20.01
CA MET A 372 -1.82 -19.54 -18.56
C MET A 372 -3.28 -19.83 -18.25
N ILE A 373 -4.25 -19.23 -18.94
CA ILE A 373 -5.68 -19.56 -18.78
C ILE A 373 -5.91 -21.05 -19.09
N ALA A 374 -5.34 -21.56 -20.18
CA ALA A 374 -5.46 -22.97 -20.55
C ALA A 374 -4.79 -23.93 -19.54
N HIS A 375 -3.68 -23.50 -18.94
CA HIS A 375 -3.03 -24.26 -17.87
C HIS A 375 -3.87 -24.25 -16.58
N ALA A 376 -4.40 -23.09 -16.21
CA ALA A 376 -5.30 -22.93 -15.08
C ALA A 376 -6.51 -23.85 -15.21
N GLU A 377 -7.14 -23.90 -16.39
CA GLU A 377 -8.28 -24.78 -16.67
C GLU A 377 -7.94 -26.25 -16.38
N LYS A 378 -6.79 -26.74 -16.88
CA LYS A 378 -6.32 -28.11 -16.65
C LYS A 378 -6.01 -28.39 -15.18
N ALA A 379 -5.57 -27.37 -14.44
CA ALA A 379 -5.26 -27.45 -13.02
C ALA A 379 -6.49 -27.24 -12.11
N GLY A 380 -7.70 -27.07 -12.68
CA GLY A 380 -8.93 -26.84 -11.93
C GLY A 380 -9.17 -25.39 -11.48
N GLY A 381 -8.42 -24.44 -12.03
CA GLY A 381 -8.58 -23.01 -11.83
C GLY A 381 -9.96 -22.50 -12.21
N GLU A 382 -10.45 -21.50 -11.48
CA GLU A 382 -11.78 -20.89 -11.69
C GLU A 382 -11.66 -19.48 -12.26
N ARG A 383 -10.70 -18.70 -11.77
CA ARG A 383 -10.55 -17.30 -12.11
C ARG A 383 -9.10 -16.94 -12.36
N LEU A 384 -8.87 -16.10 -13.36
CA LEU A 384 -7.57 -15.52 -13.65
C LEU A 384 -7.69 -14.00 -13.73
N SER A 385 -7.11 -13.30 -12.75
CA SER A 385 -7.00 -11.85 -12.73
C SER A 385 -5.79 -11.39 -13.52
N LEU A 386 -5.97 -10.37 -14.36
CA LEU A 386 -4.94 -9.83 -15.24
C LEU A 386 -4.26 -8.59 -14.69
N ALA A 387 -5.01 -7.72 -14.03
CA ALA A 387 -4.53 -6.56 -13.30
C ALA A 387 -5.75 -5.74 -12.85
N PHE A 388 -5.44 -4.66 -12.15
CA PHE A 388 -6.33 -3.55 -11.90
C PHE A 388 -6.38 -2.59 -13.10
N ALA A 389 -7.57 -2.36 -13.64
CA ALA A 389 -7.84 -1.30 -14.60
C ALA A 389 -8.22 -0.02 -13.83
N ALA A 390 -7.33 0.97 -13.79
CA ALA A 390 -7.63 2.24 -13.14
C ALA A 390 -8.65 3.04 -13.96
N PHE A 391 -9.70 3.50 -13.30
CA PHE A 391 -10.72 4.42 -13.83
C PHE A 391 -11.24 4.09 -15.26
N PRO A 392 -11.74 2.87 -15.53
CA PRO A 392 -12.22 2.51 -16.87
C PRO A 392 -13.35 3.43 -17.34
N GLU A 393 -14.21 3.90 -16.43
CA GLU A 393 -15.31 4.82 -16.76
C GLU A 393 -14.83 6.18 -17.31
N ILE A 394 -13.63 6.63 -16.93
CA ILE A 394 -13.05 7.89 -17.45
C ILE A 394 -12.57 7.69 -18.88
N PHE A 395 -12.01 6.52 -19.21
CA PHE A 395 -11.52 6.20 -20.55
C PHE A 395 -12.65 5.82 -21.54
N GLU A 396 -13.80 5.37 -21.04
CA GLU A 396 -14.98 5.02 -21.85
C GLU A 396 -15.92 6.20 -22.14
N ALA A 397 -15.72 7.35 -21.48
CA ALA A 397 -16.59 8.51 -21.63
C ALA A 397 -16.43 9.17 -23.01
N ALA A 398 -17.43 9.03 -23.88
CA ALA A 398 -17.44 9.61 -25.23
C ALA A 398 -17.46 11.16 -25.25
N ARG A 399 -17.90 11.81 -24.16
CA ARG A 399 -17.87 13.27 -23.98
C ARG A 399 -17.49 13.62 -22.52
N PRO A 400 -16.20 13.81 -22.21
CA PRO A 400 -15.78 14.04 -20.84
C PRO A 400 -16.15 15.46 -20.34
N GLY A 401 -16.82 15.52 -19.18
CA GLY A 401 -17.12 16.77 -18.48
C GLY A 401 -15.85 17.52 -18.04
N PRO A 402 -15.94 18.79 -17.61
CA PRO A 402 -14.78 19.59 -17.20
C PRO A 402 -14.00 18.97 -16.02
N LEU A 403 -14.70 18.36 -15.04
CA LEU A 403 -14.07 17.65 -13.93
C LEU A 403 -13.33 16.39 -14.38
N GLN A 404 -13.91 15.64 -15.33
CA GLN A 404 -13.26 14.46 -15.92
C GLN A 404 -12.02 14.84 -16.73
N ARG A 405 -12.04 15.98 -17.44
CA ARG A 405 -10.88 16.52 -18.14
C ARG A 405 -9.75 16.92 -17.18
N ALA A 406 -10.07 17.50 -16.03
CA ALA A 406 -9.09 17.79 -14.98
C ALA A 406 -8.51 16.50 -14.38
N ALA A 407 -9.35 15.49 -14.13
CA ALA A 407 -8.90 14.18 -13.66
C ALA A 407 -8.00 13.47 -14.69
N LEU A 408 -8.35 13.51 -15.98
CA LEU A 408 -7.51 13.01 -17.08
C LEU A 408 -6.14 13.69 -17.09
N ARG A 409 -6.08 15.02 -16.94
CA ARG A 409 -4.80 15.74 -16.84
C ARG A 409 -3.97 15.30 -15.63
N LEU A 410 -4.61 15.07 -14.48
CA LEU A 410 -3.93 14.56 -13.28
C LEU A 410 -3.43 13.12 -13.44
N ILE A 411 -4.21 12.27 -14.11
CA ILE A 411 -3.85 10.90 -14.46
C ILE A 411 -2.66 10.91 -15.42
N HIS A 412 -2.66 11.78 -16.44
CA HIS A 412 -1.53 11.93 -17.36
C HIS A 412 -0.25 12.44 -16.68
N LEU A 413 -0.36 13.24 -15.62
CA LEU A 413 0.79 13.60 -14.77
C LEU A 413 1.39 12.38 -14.04
N LEU A 414 0.61 11.31 -13.85
CA LEU A 414 1.03 10.04 -13.25
C LEU A 414 1.43 8.98 -14.31
N ASP A 415 1.27 9.25 -15.61
CA ASP A 415 1.68 8.33 -16.70
C ASP A 415 3.17 7.93 -16.67
N PRO A 416 4.12 8.78 -16.22
CA PRO A 416 5.51 8.36 -16.01
C PRO A 416 5.66 7.26 -14.96
N LEU A 417 4.69 7.11 -14.04
CA LEU A 417 4.68 6.12 -12.97
C LEU A 417 4.00 4.81 -13.38
N ILE A 418 2.89 4.87 -14.12
CA ILE A 418 2.21 3.72 -14.75
C ILE A 418 1.74 4.10 -16.16
N ARG A 419 2.04 3.27 -17.18
CA ARG A 419 1.47 3.40 -18.53
C ARG A 419 0.00 2.96 -18.57
N LEU A 420 -0.88 3.70 -17.88
CA LEU A 420 -2.28 3.37 -17.62
C LEU A 420 -3.08 3.10 -18.88
N GLU A 421 -2.89 3.92 -19.92
CA GLU A 421 -3.65 3.77 -21.17
C GLU A 421 -3.28 2.48 -21.92
N SER A 422 -1.98 2.16 -21.99
CA SER A 422 -1.48 0.93 -22.62
C SER A 422 -1.97 -0.31 -21.86
N LEU A 423 -1.95 -0.26 -20.52
CA LEU A 423 -2.47 -1.31 -19.67
C LEU A 423 -3.98 -1.49 -19.90
N TYR A 424 -4.76 -0.41 -19.89
CA TYR A 424 -6.20 -0.47 -20.13
C TYR A 424 -6.53 -1.07 -21.52
N ARG A 425 -5.81 -0.65 -22.57
CA ARG A 425 -5.98 -1.21 -23.93
C ARG A 425 -5.65 -2.70 -24.01
N TYR A 426 -4.66 -3.17 -23.25
CA TYR A 426 -4.36 -4.60 -23.14
C TYR A 426 -5.48 -5.35 -22.42
N LEU A 427 -5.90 -4.90 -21.24
CA LEU A 427 -6.92 -5.55 -20.42
C LEU A 427 -8.28 -5.65 -21.13
N ARG A 428 -8.66 -4.61 -21.86
CA ARG A 428 -9.93 -4.57 -22.62
C ARG A 428 -10.05 -5.69 -23.66
N LYS A 429 -8.93 -6.27 -24.15
CA LYS A 429 -8.95 -7.39 -25.12
C LYS A 429 -9.61 -8.66 -24.56
N PHE A 430 -9.64 -8.80 -23.24
CA PHE A 430 -10.18 -9.98 -22.55
C PHE A 430 -11.66 -9.84 -22.17
N HIS A 431 -12.26 -8.64 -22.30
CA HIS A 431 -13.68 -8.39 -22.03
C HIS A 431 -14.16 -8.91 -20.67
N ALA A 432 -13.34 -8.70 -19.64
CA ALA A 432 -13.47 -9.37 -18.34
C ALA A 432 -13.48 -8.38 -17.16
N LEU A 433 -14.07 -7.19 -17.33
CA LEU A 433 -14.20 -6.22 -16.24
C LEU A 433 -15.09 -6.79 -15.12
N SER A 434 -14.62 -6.69 -13.88
CA SER A 434 -15.26 -7.26 -12.69
C SER A 434 -15.54 -6.15 -11.65
N GLN A 435 -15.45 -6.50 -10.37
CA GLN A 435 -15.77 -5.66 -9.22
C GLN A 435 -14.93 -4.38 -9.18
N ARG A 436 -15.53 -3.34 -8.57
CA ARG A 436 -14.85 -2.08 -8.31
C ARG A 436 -13.92 -2.20 -7.10
N ARG A 437 -12.81 -1.46 -7.17
CA ARG A 437 -11.93 -1.23 -6.03
C ARG A 437 -11.98 0.22 -5.60
N TYR A 438 -11.84 0.42 -4.30
CA TYR A 438 -11.97 1.71 -3.66
C TYR A 438 -10.74 2.05 -2.83
N VAL A 439 -10.50 3.35 -2.65
CA VAL A 439 -9.71 3.84 -1.53
C VAL A 439 -10.68 4.34 -0.47
N VAL A 440 -10.54 3.84 0.76
CA VAL A 440 -11.35 4.26 1.90
C VAL A 440 -10.50 5.11 2.84
N LEU A 441 -10.90 6.36 3.06
CA LEU A 441 -10.11 7.34 3.82
C LEU A 441 -10.99 8.45 4.41
N CYS A 442 -10.49 9.16 5.44
CA CYS A 442 -11.17 10.35 5.97
C CYS A 442 -10.93 11.57 5.07
N ALA A 443 -12.00 12.31 4.71
CA ALA A 443 -11.91 13.45 3.79
C ALA A 443 -10.84 14.50 4.17
N HIS A 444 -10.71 14.83 5.47
CA HIS A 444 -9.72 15.78 5.97
C HIS A 444 -8.26 15.31 5.84
N HIS A 445 -8.02 14.05 5.47
CA HIS A 445 -6.70 13.49 5.27
C HIS A 445 -6.32 13.30 3.80
N ILE A 446 -7.16 13.70 2.84
CA ILE A 446 -6.91 13.49 1.39
C ILE A 446 -5.49 13.90 0.96
N PRO A 447 -4.97 15.11 1.26
CA PRO A 447 -3.65 15.51 0.79
C PRO A 447 -2.51 14.62 1.35
N ALA A 448 -2.57 14.34 2.65
CA ALA A 448 -1.58 13.49 3.31
C ALA A 448 -1.70 12.02 2.87
N ALA A 449 -2.94 11.53 2.68
CA ALA A 449 -3.24 10.21 2.19
C ALA A 449 -2.68 10.03 0.77
N LEU A 450 -2.88 11.00 -0.13
CA LEU A 450 -2.33 10.95 -1.49
C LEU A 450 -0.81 10.84 -1.48
N MET A 451 -0.13 11.68 -0.70
CA MET A 451 1.33 11.62 -0.51
C MET A 451 1.77 10.23 -0.01
N VAL A 452 1.09 9.68 1.00
CA VAL A 452 1.39 8.36 1.55
C VAL A 452 1.17 7.25 0.52
N LEU A 453 0.02 7.23 -0.15
CA LEU A 453 -0.34 6.21 -1.13
C LEU A 453 0.62 6.22 -2.33
N LEU A 454 0.87 7.39 -2.92
CA LEU A 454 1.84 7.54 -4.01
C LEU A 454 3.23 7.09 -3.57
N SER A 455 3.63 7.44 -2.34
CA SER A 455 4.94 7.07 -1.82
C SER A 455 5.08 5.56 -1.55
N LEU A 456 4.00 4.85 -1.27
CA LEU A 456 4.02 3.41 -1.03
C LEU A 456 3.99 2.62 -2.34
N GLU A 457 3.11 2.99 -3.27
CA GLU A 457 2.90 2.24 -4.51
C GLU A 457 3.99 2.53 -5.56
N PHE A 458 4.44 3.79 -5.69
CA PHE A 458 5.27 4.21 -6.84
C PHE A 458 6.73 4.51 -6.56
N VAL A 459 7.11 4.77 -5.31
CA VAL A 459 8.52 5.08 -5.00
C VAL A 459 9.38 3.84 -5.27
N PRO A 460 10.37 3.93 -6.18
CA PRO A 460 11.24 2.82 -6.51
C PRO A 460 12.06 2.40 -5.28
N ARG A 461 12.23 1.09 -5.09
CA ARG A 461 13.06 0.52 -4.03
C ARG A 461 14.18 -0.28 -4.65
N PRO A 462 15.44 -0.12 -4.20
CA PRO A 462 16.55 -0.90 -4.75
C PRO A 462 16.28 -2.39 -4.62
N ARG A 463 16.43 -3.13 -5.73
CA ARG A 463 16.45 -4.58 -5.70
C ARG A 463 17.73 -5.04 -5.03
N ARG A 464 17.61 -5.76 -3.92
CA ARG A 464 18.72 -6.56 -3.39
C ARG A 464 18.72 -7.90 -4.12
N MET A 465 19.46 -7.99 -5.21
CA MET A 465 19.81 -9.31 -5.75
C MET A 465 20.95 -9.86 -4.91
N ARG A 466 20.83 -11.13 -4.50
CA ARG A 466 21.90 -11.88 -3.87
C ARG A 466 22.79 -12.49 -4.92
#